data_AF-A0A937K661-F1
#
_entry.id   AF-A0A937K661-F1
#
_cell.length_a   1.000
_cell.length_b   1.000
_cell.length_c   1.000
_cell.angle_alpha   90.00
_cell.angle_beta   90.00
_cell.angle_gamma   90.00
#
_symmetry.space_group_name_H-M   'P 1'
#
loop_
_entity.id
_entity.type
_entity.pdbx_description
1 polymer ?
#
loop_
_entity_poly.entity_id
_entity_poly.type
_entity_poly.pdbx_seq_one_letter_code
_entity_poly.pdbx_strand_id
1 'polypeptide(L)'
;MAITKINLQPITTKSDYSHIIIGNSKFTDDVWDLSPFIIDKTLKRNQKIIDFRFIKDKEMQQLVKLYSYYRLGKVKPQSLCSEIRSSLPNAIEYFNLNNINSFNEINKEVFLNYALWLKEDKKISLRTGYIYCKAVEEIIKIGQIKGWNVPKNNIFVDFTSLDLWDTKKVIKENKTKPIPEDIFDKILQCALKENNILTKVGIIIQSQTGLRINEVLSIRQGCVHTTRDGYDYMEVTLGKTEKGEHIIHKVFINKLVKNSVAELEEYTKDLRKESGLKELFVIRNRGIRVLNSSKWGENRLTTFIRTWDIRDNKGNLYPLKSHQFRATFVRELIKKKVPIAHIMRQFSHVSIEMTSHYLTLREEEVKEIYSDMIFGKDSKISGLRAKEIKSKLNEQFRGKTEQEVDDIVSNLSKSMSFNPLPTGVCLYDFRRGNCSDGDGCFFYNCPNYVTEVKFYPVLKQELDIMEKEMVRFKKLGQQRSWERQYVKYKYLKPLVDSLEEQLNEEKK
;
A
#
# COMPACT_ATOMS: atom_id res chain seq x y z
N MET A 1 -1.19 -9.65 11.88
CA MET A 1 0.08 -9.48 12.64
C MET A 1 1.08 -10.54 12.23
N ALA A 2 2.00 -10.23 11.31
CA ALA A 2 3.23 -10.99 11.08
C ALA A 2 4.27 -10.05 10.49
N ILE A 3 4.82 -9.18 11.35
CA ILE A 3 6.12 -8.57 11.08
C ILE A 3 7.12 -9.73 11.14
N THR A 4 8.00 -9.85 10.14
CA THR A 4 9.17 -10.73 10.17
C THR A 4 9.91 -10.47 11.49
N LYS A 5 9.60 -11.26 12.53
CA LYS A 5 10.27 -11.15 13.82
C LYS A 5 11.65 -11.73 13.60
N ILE A 6 12.62 -10.84 13.37
CA ILE A 6 14.02 -11.19 13.56
C ILE A 6 14.11 -11.68 15.00
N ASN A 7 14.53 -12.94 15.17
CA ASN A 7 14.60 -13.55 16.49
C ASN A 7 15.85 -13.01 17.18
N LEU A 8 15.67 -11.89 17.90
CA LEU A 8 16.72 -11.18 18.60
C LEU A 8 16.86 -11.71 20.03
N GLN A 9 18.09 -11.80 20.51
CA GLN A 9 18.37 -12.14 21.90
C GLN A 9 17.76 -11.08 22.82
N PRO A 10 17.08 -11.46 23.92
CA PRO A 10 16.54 -10.51 24.88
C PRO A 10 17.68 -9.76 25.58
N ILE A 11 17.58 -8.43 25.60
CA ILE A 11 18.55 -7.55 26.25
C ILE A 11 17.97 -7.01 27.55
N THR A 12 18.74 -7.08 28.64
CA THR A 12 18.52 -6.31 29.87
C THR A 12 19.61 -5.26 30.03
N THR A 13 19.35 -4.18 30.77
CA THR A 13 20.29 -3.06 30.97
C THR A 13 21.63 -3.44 31.63
N LYS A 14 21.73 -4.65 32.19
CA LYS A 14 22.94 -5.23 32.82
C LYS A 14 23.63 -6.30 31.96
N SER A 15 23.24 -6.47 30.70
CA SER A 15 23.78 -7.53 29.83
C SER A 15 25.14 -7.14 29.26
N ASP A 16 26.07 -8.09 29.17
CA ASP A 16 27.24 -7.94 28.31
C ASP A 16 26.78 -7.97 26.84
N TYR A 17 26.96 -6.86 26.14
CA TYR A 17 26.56 -6.71 24.75
C TYR A 17 27.58 -7.28 23.74
N SER A 18 28.76 -7.70 24.21
CA SER A 18 29.89 -8.15 23.36
C SER A 18 29.56 -9.37 22.49
N HIS A 19 28.63 -10.20 22.94
CA HIS A 19 28.21 -11.44 22.28
C HIS A 19 27.00 -11.28 21.35
N ILE A 20 26.39 -10.10 21.30
CA ILE A 20 25.17 -9.87 20.51
C ILE A 20 25.54 -9.59 19.06
N ILE A 21 25.17 -10.50 18.17
CA ILE A 21 25.39 -10.41 16.73
C ILE A 21 24.15 -9.81 16.04
N ILE A 22 24.37 -8.84 15.15
CA ILE A 22 23.36 -8.12 14.39
C ILE A 22 23.78 -8.10 12.92
N GLY A 23 23.19 -8.99 12.12
CA GLY A 23 23.56 -9.11 10.70
C GLY A 23 25.01 -9.57 10.58
N ASN A 24 25.85 -8.75 9.93
CA ASN A 24 27.29 -8.99 9.83
C ASN A 24 28.12 -8.24 10.89
N SER A 25 27.49 -7.66 11.90
CA SER A 25 28.13 -6.80 12.91
C SER A 25 27.84 -7.27 14.34
N LYS A 26 28.54 -6.72 15.32
CA LYS A 26 28.23 -6.87 16.74
C LYS A 26 27.50 -5.62 17.27
N PHE A 27 26.71 -5.78 18.33
CA PHE A 27 26.04 -4.65 18.98
C PHE A 27 27.01 -3.54 19.37
N THR A 28 28.20 -3.92 19.87
CA THR A 28 29.25 -2.98 20.29
C THR A 28 29.81 -2.14 19.15
N ASP A 29 29.70 -2.60 17.90
CA ASP A 29 30.25 -1.89 16.74
C ASP A 29 29.52 -0.56 16.53
N ASP A 30 30.23 0.44 16.01
CA ASP A 30 29.66 1.76 15.68
C ASP A 30 28.96 1.78 14.32
N VAL A 31 29.12 0.72 13.53
CA VAL A 31 28.44 0.53 12.24
C VAL A 31 27.85 -0.87 12.20
N TRP A 32 26.54 -0.97 11.98
CA TRP A 32 25.84 -2.24 11.81
C TRP A 32 25.52 -2.49 10.33
N ASP A 33 25.98 -3.62 9.80
CA ASP A 33 25.65 -4.08 8.45
C ASP A 33 24.47 -5.05 8.46
N LEU A 34 23.31 -4.56 8.02
CA LEU A 34 22.05 -5.30 7.96
C LEU A 34 21.79 -5.92 6.59
N SER A 35 22.80 -5.96 5.71
CA SER A 35 22.69 -6.58 4.37
C SER A 35 22.11 -8.00 4.38
N PRO A 36 22.42 -8.89 5.34
CA PRO A 36 21.81 -10.22 5.43
C PRO A 36 20.29 -10.19 5.61
N PHE A 37 19.76 -9.15 6.25
CA PHE A 37 18.33 -9.00 6.49
C PHE A 37 17.62 -8.21 5.38
N ILE A 38 18.35 -7.62 4.43
CA ILE A 38 17.82 -6.79 3.34
C ILE A 38 18.15 -7.45 1.99
N ILE A 39 17.23 -8.32 1.57
CA ILE A 39 17.32 -9.15 0.35
C ILE A 39 17.25 -8.30 -0.93
N ASP A 40 16.66 -7.10 -0.87
CA ASP A 40 16.50 -6.22 -2.04
C ASP A 40 17.86 -5.82 -2.63
N LYS A 41 18.12 -6.29 -3.85
CA LYS A 41 19.36 -6.05 -4.61
C LYS A 41 19.39 -4.69 -5.31
N THR A 42 18.25 -4.00 -5.42
CA THR A 42 18.17 -2.67 -6.04
C THR A 42 18.71 -1.56 -5.15
N LEU A 43 18.81 -1.82 -3.84
CA LEU A 43 19.34 -0.90 -2.84
C LEU A 43 20.86 -0.90 -2.78
N LYS A 44 21.45 0.29 -2.61
CA LYS A 44 22.89 0.46 -2.42
C LYS A 44 23.33 -0.03 -1.04
N ARG A 45 24.61 -0.40 -0.88
CA ARG A 45 25.19 -0.85 0.40
C ARG A 45 24.96 0.16 1.54
N ASN A 46 25.15 1.46 1.30
CA ASN A 46 24.93 2.50 2.30
C ASN A 46 23.46 2.61 2.78
N GLN A 47 22.49 2.05 2.04
CA GLN A 47 21.10 1.98 2.44
C GLN A 47 20.79 0.77 3.31
N LYS A 48 21.75 -0.14 3.47
CA LYS A 48 21.65 -1.39 4.25
C LYS A 48 22.44 -1.34 5.56
N ILE A 49 23.13 -0.24 5.83
CA ILE A 49 23.93 -0.05 7.05
C ILE A 49 23.26 0.98 7.98
N ILE A 50 23.54 0.86 9.28
CA ILE A 50 23.30 1.88 10.29
C ILE A 50 24.65 2.36 10.79
N ASP A 51 24.87 3.67 10.80
CA ASP A 51 26.11 4.29 11.27
C ASP A 51 25.78 5.17 12.47
N PHE A 52 26.39 4.89 13.62
CA PHE A 52 26.18 5.63 14.87
C PHE A 52 27.27 6.66 15.16
N ARG A 53 28.29 6.79 14.30
CA ARG A 53 29.46 7.67 14.54
C ARG A 53 29.12 9.16 14.52
N PHE A 54 27.94 9.54 14.03
CA PHE A 54 27.45 10.92 14.09
C PHE A 54 27.04 11.35 15.51
N ILE A 55 26.88 10.40 16.44
CA ILE A 55 26.58 10.65 17.85
C ILE A 55 27.90 10.60 18.62
N LYS A 56 28.36 11.76 19.12
CA LYS A 56 29.64 11.89 19.85
C LYS A 56 29.52 11.40 21.29
N ASP A 57 28.42 11.73 21.95
CA ASP A 57 28.16 11.32 23.33
C ASP A 57 27.92 9.80 23.42
N LYS A 58 28.65 9.13 24.31
CA LYS A 58 28.65 7.67 24.42
C LYS A 58 27.39 7.12 25.06
N GLU A 59 26.76 7.85 25.98
CA GLU A 59 25.50 7.43 26.58
C GLU A 59 24.34 7.53 25.58
N MET A 60 24.23 8.64 24.86
CA MET A 60 23.26 8.80 23.78
C MET A 60 23.47 7.76 22.68
N GLN A 61 24.72 7.52 22.28
CA GLN A 61 25.04 6.52 21.26
C GLN A 61 24.56 5.13 21.69
N GLN A 62 24.83 4.75 22.95
CA GLN A 62 24.39 3.49 23.52
C GLN A 62 22.86 3.38 23.57
N LEU A 63 22.16 4.45 23.96
CA LEU A 63 20.71 4.49 24.01
C LEU A 63 20.09 4.34 22.61
N VAL A 64 20.64 5.01 21.60
CA VAL A 64 20.20 4.88 20.21
C VAL A 64 20.49 3.48 19.65
N LYS A 65 21.60 2.83 20.05
CA LYS A 65 21.87 1.41 19.74
C LYS A 65 20.80 0.49 20.38
N LEU A 66 20.47 0.67 21.66
CA LEU A 66 19.41 -0.08 22.33
C LEU A 66 18.04 0.10 21.65
N TYR A 67 17.69 1.34 21.32
CA TYR A 67 16.48 1.66 20.56
C TYR A 67 16.47 0.96 19.19
N SER A 68 17.57 1.06 18.44
CA SER A 68 17.71 0.45 17.12
C SER A 68 17.55 -1.07 17.19
N TYR A 69 18.19 -1.71 18.17
CA TYR A 69 18.06 -3.15 18.40
C TYR A 69 16.62 -3.56 18.72
N TYR A 70 15.96 -2.85 19.65
CA TYR A 70 14.55 -3.10 19.95
C TYR A 70 13.66 -2.97 18.70
N ARG A 71 13.92 -1.94 17.89
CA ARG A 71 13.18 -1.66 16.65
C ARG A 71 13.41 -2.70 15.58
N LEU A 72 14.60 -3.28 15.45
CA LEU A 72 14.88 -4.37 14.50
C LEU A 72 13.94 -5.56 14.68
N GLY A 73 13.52 -5.86 15.91
CA GLY A 73 12.54 -6.91 16.19
C GLY A 73 11.08 -6.55 15.87
N LYS A 74 10.80 -5.29 15.48
CA LYS A 74 9.46 -4.72 15.32
C LYS A 74 9.18 -4.11 13.95
N VAL A 75 10.21 -3.70 13.22
CA VAL A 75 10.06 -3.05 11.90
C VAL A 75 11.00 -3.68 10.88
N LYS A 76 10.74 -3.44 9.59
CA LYS A 76 11.65 -3.87 8.52
C LYS A 76 13.02 -3.21 8.70
N PRO A 77 14.14 -3.95 8.57
CA PRO A 77 15.50 -3.40 8.73
C PRO A 77 15.75 -2.15 7.86
N GLN A 78 15.29 -2.17 6.61
CA GLN A 78 15.40 -1.02 5.71
C GLN A 78 14.72 0.24 6.26
N SER A 79 13.54 0.10 6.88
CA SER A 79 12.81 1.23 7.47
C SER A 79 13.61 1.84 8.61
N LEU A 80 14.19 0.99 9.47
CA LEU A 80 15.05 1.45 10.56
C LEU A 80 16.32 2.14 10.03
N CYS A 81 17.01 1.54 9.06
CA CYS A 81 18.16 2.19 8.41
C CYS A 81 17.79 3.58 7.88
N SER A 82 16.60 3.72 7.29
CA SER A 82 16.14 5.01 6.80
C SER A 82 15.91 6.01 7.93
N GLU A 83 15.19 5.60 8.97
CA GLU A 83 14.87 6.43 10.12
C GLU A 83 16.11 6.93 10.85
N ILE A 84 17.04 6.04 11.20
CA ILE A 84 18.28 6.42 11.90
C ILE A 84 19.13 7.35 11.05
N ARG A 85 19.18 7.14 9.72
CA ARG A 85 20.00 7.94 8.82
C ARG A 85 19.40 9.32 8.49
N SER A 86 18.07 9.45 8.40
CA SER A 86 17.43 10.70 8.00
C SER A 86 16.97 11.54 9.18
N SER A 87 16.38 10.90 10.19
CA SER A 87 15.68 11.60 11.28
C SER A 87 16.63 12.04 12.38
N LEU A 88 17.44 11.12 12.90
CA LEU A 88 18.26 11.37 14.08
C LEU A 88 19.39 12.40 13.89
N PRO A 89 20.05 12.53 12.73
CA PRO A 89 21.11 13.52 12.59
C PRO A 89 20.63 14.95 12.86
N ASN A 90 19.39 15.30 12.49
CA ASN A 90 18.83 16.62 12.80
C ASN A 90 18.54 16.80 14.28
N ALA A 91 18.09 15.75 14.99
CA ALA A 91 17.90 15.80 16.43
C ALA A 91 19.24 15.97 17.16
N ILE A 92 20.26 15.20 16.77
CA ILE A 92 21.60 15.28 17.34
C ILE A 92 22.26 16.63 17.04
N GLU A 93 22.07 17.18 15.83
CA GLU A 93 22.51 18.54 15.51
C GLU A 93 21.88 19.57 16.45
N TYR A 94 20.56 19.52 16.64
CA TYR A 94 19.86 20.41 17.56
C TYR A 94 20.34 20.24 19.01
N PHE A 95 20.54 19.01 19.47
CA PHE A 95 21.03 18.73 20.82
C PHE A 95 22.43 19.31 21.05
N ASN A 96 23.34 19.13 20.08
CA ASN A 96 24.68 19.72 20.15
C ASN A 96 24.65 21.25 20.18
N LEU A 97 23.78 21.89 19.37
CA LEU A 97 23.63 23.35 19.35
C LEU A 97 23.11 23.92 20.68
N ASN A 98 22.36 23.13 21.43
CA ASN A 98 21.76 23.53 22.70
C ASN A 98 22.43 22.89 23.93
N ASN A 99 23.63 22.30 23.75
CA ASN A 99 24.40 21.63 24.80
C ASN A 99 23.64 20.51 25.56
N ILE A 100 22.73 19.81 24.89
CA ILE A 100 21.97 18.69 25.43
C ILE A 100 22.80 17.42 25.24
N ASN A 101 23.27 16.81 26.33
CA ASN A 101 24.18 15.66 26.27
C ASN A 101 23.51 14.33 26.62
N SER A 102 22.30 14.36 27.18
CA SER A 102 21.50 13.15 27.44
C SER A 102 20.06 13.27 26.94
N PHE A 103 19.46 12.14 26.53
CA PHE A 103 18.02 12.09 26.27
C PHE A 103 17.18 12.41 27.51
N ASN A 104 17.71 12.18 28.72
CA ASN A 104 17.04 12.49 29.98
C ASN A 104 16.82 14.00 30.22
N GLU A 105 17.59 14.85 29.54
CA GLU A 105 17.44 16.32 29.60
C GLU A 105 16.29 16.84 28.72
N ILE A 106 15.70 15.99 27.87
CA ILE A 106 14.65 16.39 26.94
C ILE A 106 13.33 16.55 27.70
N ASN A 107 13.03 17.77 28.13
CA ASN A 107 11.72 18.12 28.66
C ASN A 107 10.75 18.55 27.54
N LYS A 108 9.50 18.88 27.92
CA LYS A 108 8.46 19.33 26.98
C LYS A 108 8.89 20.55 26.17
N GLU A 109 9.53 21.53 26.82
CA GLU A 109 9.99 22.77 26.18
C GLU A 109 11.09 22.49 25.15
N VAL A 110 12.11 21.70 25.52
CA VAL A 110 13.20 21.29 24.62
C VAL A 110 12.65 20.58 23.37
N PHE A 111 11.68 19.68 23.54
CA PHE A 111 11.07 18.98 22.41
C PHE A 111 10.26 19.91 21.49
N LEU A 112 9.52 20.86 22.06
CA LEU A 112 8.76 21.85 21.28
C LEU A 112 9.69 22.81 20.54
N ASN A 113 10.77 23.26 21.18
CA ASN A 113 11.77 24.11 20.56
C ASN A 113 12.51 23.38 19.43
N TYR A 114 12.78 22.08 19.59
CA TYR A 114 13.28 21.24 18.50
C TYR A 114 12.31 21.21 17.31
N ALA A 115 11.01 20.98 17.56
CA ALA A 115 10.00 20.97 16.51
C ALA A 115 9.88 22.34 15.80
N LEU A 116 9.96 23.45 16.54
CA LEU A 116 9.98 24.80 16.00
C LEU A 116 11.23 25.06 15.16
N TRP A 117 12.41 24.66 15.62
CA TRP A 117 13.66 24.79 14.89
C TRP A 117 13.65 24.05 13.55
N LEU A 118 13.06 22.85 13.51
CA LEU A 118 12.87 22.13 12.24
C LEU A 118 11.97 22.90 11.26
N LYS A 119 11.00 23.65 11.78
CA LYS A 119 10.00 24.37 11.00
C LYS A 119 10.51 25.71 10.49
N GLU A 120 11.08 26.53 11.37
CA GLU A 120 11.46 27.92 11.07
C GLU A 120 12.88 28.01 10.50
N ASP A 121 13.86 27.36 11.14
CA ASP A 121 15.26 27.42 10.75
C ASP A 121 15.58 26.48 9.58
N LYS A 122 15.23 25.18 9.72
CA LYS A 122 15.52 24.17 8.70
C LYS A 122 14.48 24.12 7.57
N LYS A 123 13.31 24.77 7.75
CA LYS A 123 12.22 24.85 6.77
C LYS A 123 11.81 23.49 6.21
N ILE A 124 11.75 22.48 7.09
CA ILE A 124 11.45 21.11 6.70
C ILE A 124 9.97 20.95 6.33
N SER A 125 9.70 20.15 5.31
CA SER A 125 8.32 19.83 4.92
C SER A 125 7.55 19.15 6.04
N LEU A 126 6.23 19.43 6.14
CA LEU A 126 5.38 18.98 7.25
C LEU A 126 5.51 17.47 7.55
N ARG A 127 5.49 16.64 6.51
CA ARG A 127 5.61 15.18 6.65
C ARG A 127 6.98 14.76 7.17
N THR A 128 8.05 15.43 6.73
CA THR A 128 9.42 15.09 7.13
C THR A 128 9.66 15.53 8.58
N GLY A 129 9.18 16.73 8.96
CA GLY A 129 9.21 17.21 10.34
C GLY A 129 8.49 16.27 11.30
N TYR A 130 7.29 15.81 10.94
CA TYR A 130 6.58 14.76 11.69
C TYR A 130 7.43 13.50 11.90
N ILE A 131 8.06 12.98 10.83
CA ILE A 131 8.90 11.77 10.91
C ILE A 131 10.09 11.98 11.84
N TYR A 132 10.66 13.19 11.86
CA TYR A 132 11.81 13.51 12.69
C TYR A 132 11.44 13.61 14.17
N CYS A 133 10.40 14.38 14.50
CA CYS A 133 9.86 14.48 15.85
C CYS A 133 9.39 13.11 16.37
N LYS A 134 8.73 12.32 15.52
CA LYS A 134 8.27 10.98 15.88
C LYS A 134 9.42 10.06 16.30
N ALA A 135 10.57 10.12 15.65
CA ALA A 135 11.71 9.28 16.01
C ALA A 135 12.20 9.58 17.44
N VAL A 136 12.30 10.86 17.81
CA VAL A 136 12.68 11.29 19.16
C VAL A 136 11.60 10.90 20.18
N GLU A 137 10.32 11.12 19.84
CA GLU A 137 9.17 10.72 20.67
C GLU A 137 9.16 9.21 20.95
N GLU A 138 9.41 8.38 19.93
CA GLU A 138 9.45 6.92 20.06
C GLU A 138 10.64 6.46 20.92
N ILE A 139 11.81 7.08 20.79
CA ILE A 139 12.97 6.80 21.65
C ILE A 139 12.63 7.05 23.12
N ILE A 140 12.04 8.20 23.43
CA ILE A 140 11.68 8.57 24.82
C ILE A 140 10.60 7.61 25.36
N LYS A 141 9.51 7.40 24.62
CA LYS A 141 8.42 6.51 25.07
C LYS A 141 8.87 5.08 25.30
N ILE A 142 9.68 4.53 24.38
CA ILE A 142 10.22 3.16 24.54
C ILE A 142 11.24 3.12 25.68
N GLY A 143 12.07 4.15 25.81
CA GLY A 143 13.02 4.28 26.91
C GLY A 143 12.35 4.30 28.28
N GLN A 144 11.21 4.99 28.43
CA GLN A 144 10.42 5.03 29.66
C GLN A 144 9.92 3.64 30.05
N ILE A 145 9.37 2.90 29.07
CA ILE A 145 8.88 1.53 29.28
C ILE A 145 10.02 0.56 29.64
N LYS A 146 11.20 0.77 29.08
CA LYS A 146 12.37 -0.10 29.24
C LYS A 146 13.30 0.30 30.39
N GLY A 147 13.05 1.44 31.05
CA GLY A 147 13.92 1.98 32.09
C GLY A 147 15.29 2.44 31.58
N TRP A 148 15.35 3.01 30.37
CA TRP A 148 16.56 3.64 29.83
C TRP A 148 16.78 5.05 30.40
N ASN A 149 17.94 5.65 30.12
CA ASN A 149 18.28 7.02 30.54
C ASN A 149 17.52 8.08 29.71
N VAL A 150 16.22 8.21 29.97
CA VAL A 150 15.28 9.16 29.34
C VAL A 150 14.43 9.82 30.44
N PRO A 151 13.68 10.90 30.14
CA PRO A 151 12.86 11.59 31.13
C PRO A 151 11.86 10.62 31.76
N LYS A 152 11.79 10.58 33.09
CA LYS A 152 10.91 9.63 33.80
C LYS A 152 9.42 9.94 33.61
N ASN A 153 9.08 11.21 33.48
CA ASN A 153 7.71 11.67 33.29
C ASN A 153 7.36 11.67 31.80
N ASN A 154 6.13 11.28 31.46
CA ASN A 154 5.65 11.34 30.08
C ASN A 154 5.50 12.81 29.65
N ILE A 155 6.35 13.28 28.74
CA ILE A 155 6.31 14.66 28.21
C ILE A 155 5.27 14.84 27.09
N PHE A 156 4.60 13.78 26.66
CA PHE A 156 3.67 13.72 25.52
C PHE A 156 2.21 13.45 25.94
N VAL A 157 1.81 13.92 27.12
CA VAL A 157 0.43 13.73 27.62
C VAL A 157 -0.57 14.60 26.84
N ASP A 158 -0.20 15.84 26.55
CA ASP A 158 -1.13 16.83 25.98
C ASP A 158 -1.08 16.92 24.45
N PHE A 159 -0.06 16.33 23.82
CA PHE A 159 0.17 16.42 22.38
C PHE A 159 1.02 15.26 21.87
N THR A 160 0.89 14.97 20.58
CA THR A 160 1.75 14.06 19.83
C THR A 160 2.52 14.79 18.74
N SER A 161 3.57 14.18 18.19
CA SER A 161 4.24 14.72 16.99
C SER A 161 3.27 14.92 15.82
N LEU A 162 2.17 14.16 15.76
CA LEU A 162 1.16 14.31 14.72
C LEU A 162 0.38 15.62 14.85
N ASP A 163 0.06 16.00 16.09
CA ASP A 163 -0.69 17.23 16.39
C ASP A 163 0.15 18.47 16.10
N LEU A 164 1.47 18.41 16.32
CA LEU A 164 2.40 19.51 16.05
C LEU A 164 2.56 19.83 14.55
N TRP A 165 2.42 18.84 13.67
CA TRP A 165 2.77 18.95 12.26
C TRP A 165 1.58 18.84 11.30
N ASP A 166 0.34 18.70 11.82
CA ASP A 166 -0.94 18.56 11.09
C ASP A 166 -0.83 17.90 9.71
N THR A 167 -0.24 16.71 9.67
CA THR A 167 0.00 16.03 8.39
C THR A 167 -1.29 15.49 7.74
N LYS A 168 -2.43 15.53 8.45
CA LYS A 168 -3.73 15.03 7.96
C LYS A 168 -4.18 15.77 6.70
N LYS A 169 -4.02 17.09 6.65
CA LYS A 169 -4.32 17.92 5.47
C LYS A 169 -3.42 17.57 4.28
N VAL A 170 -2.12 17.43 4.53
CA VAL A 170 -1.10 17.09 3.52
C VAL A 170 -1.32 15.69 2.90
N ILE A 171 -1.78 14.72 3.70
CA ILE A 171 -2.10 13.36 3.23
C ILE A 171 -3.33 13.35 2.33
N LYS A 172 -4.33 14.22 2.59
CA LYS A 172 -5.55 14.36 1.78
C LYS A 172 -5.25 14.99 0.41
N GLU A 173 -4.31 15.94 0.37
CA GLU A 173 -3.94 16.69 -0.84
C GLU A 173 -2.94 15.95 -1.75
N ASN A 174 -2.02 15.14 -1.21
CA ASN A 174 -0.98 14.42 -1.97
C ASN A 174 -1.41 13.08 -2.59
N LYS A 175 -2.66 12.96 -3.04
CA LYS A 175 -3.10 11.76 -3.76
C LYS A 175 -2.50 11.76 -5.17
N THR A 176 -1.90 10.63 -5.57
CA THR A 176 -1.33 10.51 -6.92
C THR A 176 -2.46 10.50 -7.94
N LYS A 177 -2.50 11.52 -8.80
CA LYS A 177 -3.54 11.64 -9.83
C LYS A 177 -3.29 10.64 -10.98
N PRO A 178 -4.34 9.95 -11.48
CA PRO A 178 -4.30 9.15 -12.70
C PRO A 178 -3.80 9.97 -13.88
N ILE A 179 -3.27 9.26 -14.87
CA ILE A 179 -2.87 9.84 -16.15
C ILE A 179 -4.16 10.16 -16.93
N PRO A 180 -4.32 11.37 -17.51
CA PRO A 180 -5.40 11.67 -18.43
C PRO A 180 -5.43 10.68 -19.60
N GLU A 181 -6.62 10.35 -20.09
CA GLU A 181 -6.83 9.28 -21.08
C GLU A 181 -6.09 9.57 -22.40
N ASP A 182 -6.20 10.81 -22.90
CA ASP A 182 -5.51 11.27 -24.10
C ASP A 182 -3.98 11.19 -23.97
N ILE A 183 -3.44 11.48 -22.79
CA ILE A 183 -2.01 11.39 -22.50
C ILE A 183 -1.59 9.93 -22.32
N PHE A 184 -2.42 9.10 -21.70
CA PHE A 184 -2.15 7.69 -21.48
C PHE A 184 -2.02 6.94 -22.81
N ASP A 185 -2.94 7.19 -23.75
CA ASP A 185 -2.88 6.59 -25.08
C ASP A 185 -1.64 7.05 -25.85
N LYS A 186 -1.30 8.34 -25.80
CA LYS A 186 -0.05 8.87 -26.37
C LYS A 186 1.18 8.18 -25.77
N ILE A 187 1.23 8.02 -24.45
CA ILE A 187 2.32 7.32 -23.76
C ILE A 187 2.44 5.88 -24.28
N LEU A 188 1.33 5.15 -24.41
CA LEU A 188 1.36 3.76 -24.85
C LEU A 188 1.79 3.64 -26.31
N GLN A 189 1.26 4.49 -27.19
CA GLN A 189 1.66 4.54 -28.60
C GLN A 189 3.14 4.88 -28.78
N CYS A 190 3.66 5.85 -28.01
CA CYS A 190 5.07 6.20 -28.03
C CYS A 190 5.94 5.08 -27.44
N ALA A 191 5.49 4.42 -26.37
CA ALA A 191 6.22 3.30 -25.77
C ALA A 191 6.37 2.13 -26.74
N LEU A 192 5.37 1.85 -27.59
CA LEU A 192 5.49 0.81 -28.62
C LEU A 192 6.57 1.10 -29.67
N LYS A 193 6.87 2.38 -29.90
CA LYS A 193 7.90 2.86 -30.85
C LYS A 193 9.25 3.17 -30.18
N GLU A 194 9.33 3.06 -28.86
CA GLU A 194 10.54 3.39 -28.09
C GLU A 194 11.67 2.40 -28.37
N ASN A 195 12.83 2.94 -28.76
CA ASN A 195 14.02 2.15 -29.09
C ASN A 195 14.67 1.54 -27.84
N ASN A 196 14.58 2.20 -26.68
CA ASN A 196 15.12 1.68 -25.44
C ASN A 196 14.20 0.58 -24.86
N ILE A 197 14.51 -0.68 -25.19
CA ILE A 197 13.73 -1.87 -24.77
C ILE A 197 13.45 -1.88 -23.26
N LEU A 198 14.41 -1.51 -22.42
CA LEU A 198 14.22 -1.46 -20.96
C LEU A 198 13.19 -0.39 -20.54
N THR A 199 13.17 0.78 -21.19
CA THR A 199 12.17 1.81 -20.94
C THR A 199 10.81 1.39 -21.47
N LYS A 200 10.75 0.94 -22.74
CA LYS A 200 9.56 0.42 -23.42
C LYS A 200 8.83 -0.62 -22.57
N VAL A 201 9.53 -1.71 -22.24
CA VAL A 201 8.94 -2.85 -21.54
C VAL A 201 8.54 -2.48 -20.12
N GLY A 202 9.34 -1.65 -19.42
CA GLY A 202 8.98 -1.19 -18.09
C GLY A 202 7.71 -0.32 -18.09
N ILE A 203 7.55 0.58 -19.06
CA ILE A 203 6.32 1.39 -19.21
C ILE A 203 5.12 0.49 -19.54
N ILE A 204 5.27 -0.43 -20.50
CA ILE A 204 4.20 -1.36 -20.89
C ILE A 204 3.74 -2.17 -19.67
N ILE A 205 4.65 -2.82 -18.95
CA ILE A 205 4.29 -3.62 -17.77
C ILE A 205 3.59 -2.74 -16.72
N GLN A 206 4.11 -1.55 -16.40
CA GLN A 206 3.47 -0.68 -15.42
C GLN A 206 2.06 -0.23 -15.85
N SER A 207 1.89 0.13 -17.13
CA SER A 207 0.60 0.57 -17.67
C SER A 207 -0.44 -0.54 -17.68
N GLN A 208 -0.05 -1.78 -17.98
CA GLN A 208 -0.96 -2.90 -18.18
C GLN A 208 -1.19 -3.74 -16.91
N THR A 209 -0.44 -3.52 -15.84
CA THR A 209 -0.55 -4.32 -14.60
C THR A 209 -0.70 -3.49 -13.33
N GLY A 210 -0.35 -2.20 -13.36
CA GLY A 210 -0.36 -1.33 -12.18
C GLY A 210 0.70 -1.70 -11.11
N LEU A 211 1.66 -2.56 -11.44
CA LEU A 211 2.73 -2.98 -10.52
C LEU A 211 3.65 -1.80 -10.14
N ARG A 212 4.16 -1.81 -8.91
CA ARG A 212 5.14 -0.82 -8.47
C ARG A 212 6.44 -1.01 -9.24
N ILE A 213 7.18 0.07 -9.45
CA ILE A 213 8.41 -0.03 -10.24
C ILE A 213 9.42 -1.02 -9.66
N ASN A 214 9.61 -1.10 -8.34
CA ASN A 214 10.51 -2.10 -7.75
C ASN A 214 10.07 -3.53 -8.05
N GLU A 215 8.76 -3.79 -8.11
CA GLU A 215 8.20 -5.11 -8.41
C GLU A 215 8.49 -5.46 -9.88
N VAL A 216 8.29 -4.50 -10.79
CA VAL A 216 8.60 -4.64 -12.23
C VAL A 216 10.10 -4.86 -12.47
N LEU A 217 10.98 -4.06 -11.86
CA LEU A 217 12.42 -4.17 -12.07
C LEU A 217 13.03 -5.45 -11.45
N SER A 218 12.28 -6.14 -10.59
CA SER A 218 12.72 -7.37 -9.92
C SER A 218 12.21 -8.65 -10.59
N ILE A 219 11.45 -8.57 -11.68
CA ILE A 219 10.99 -9.76 -12.42
C ILE A 219 12.19 -10.54 -12.96
N ARG A 220 12.06 -11.86 -13.01
CA ARG A 220 13.12 -12.79 -13.36
C ARG A 220 12.79 -13.56 -14.63
N GLN A 221 13.81 -14.16 -15.23
CA GLN A 221 13.63 -15.06 -16.36
C GLN A 221 12.65 -16.19 -16.07
N GLY A 222 11.84 -16.53 -17.06
CA GLY A 222 10.81 -17.56 -16.95
C GLY A 222 9.67 -17.16 -16.02
N CYS A 223 9.42 -15.87 -15.80
CA CYS A 223 8.32 -15.41 -14.94
C CYS A 223 6.94 -15.56 -15.56
N VAL A 224 6.84 -15.79 -16.87
CA VAL A 224 5.56 -15.89 -17.58
C VAL A 224 5.14 -17.35 -17.71
N HIS A 225 3.88 -17.62 -17.39
CA HIS A 225 3.27 -18.94 -17.44
C HIS A 225 1.85 -18.86 -18.04
N THR A 226 1.35 -20.00 -18.51
CA THR A 226 -0.01 -20.15 -19.02
C THR A 226 -0.74 -21.16 -18.15
N THR A 227 -1.97 -20.84 -17.72
CA THR A 227 -2.82 -21.78 -16.99
C THR A 227 -3.31 -22.90 -17.92
N ARG A 228 -3.85 -23.98 -17.35
CA ARG A 228 -4.49 -25.05 -18.13
C ARG A 228 -5.65 -24.53 -18.99
N ASP A 229 -6.33 -23.49 -18.51
CA ASP A 229 -7.46 -22.85 -19.18
C ASP A 229 -7.04 -21.78 -20.22
N GLY A 230 -5.74 -21.66 -20.51
CA GLY A 230 -5.22 -20.79 -21.57
C GLY A 230 -4.94 -19.33 -21.17
N TYR A 231 -5.07 -18.97 -19.88
CA TYR A 231 -4.79 -17.60 -19.41
C TYR A 231 -3.31 -17.41 -19.07
N ASP A 232 -2.73 -16.32 -19.57
CA ASP A 232 -1.33 -15.97 -19.28
C ASP A 232 -1.21 -15.17 -17.97
N TYR A 233 -0.22 -15.51 -17.15
CA TYR A 233 0.12 -14.78 -15.92
C TYR A 233 1.63 -14.68 -15.72
N MET A 234 2.05 -13.68 -14.94
CA MET A 234 3.43 -13.46 -14.54
C MET A 234 3.58 -13.65 -13.02
N GLU A 235 4.64 -14.33 -12.61
CA GLU A 235 5.06 -14.43 -11.21
C GLU A 235 5.94 -13.24 -10.82
N VAL A 236 5.49 -12.49 -9.81
CA VAL A 236 6.15 -11.28 -9.34
C VAL A 236 6.37 -11.36 -7.84
N THR A 237 7.55 -10.95 -7.40
CA THR A 237 7.86 -10.86 -5.97
C THR A 237 7.42 -9.52 -5.40
N LEU A 238 6.45 -9.54 -4.48
CA LEU A 238 5.98 -8.31 -3.81
C LEU A 238 6.81 -8.01 -2.56
N GLY A 239 7.37 -6.79 -2.46
CA GLY A 239 8.26 -6.39 -1.35
C GLY A 239 7.58 -5.60 -0.21
N LYS A 240 6.43 -4.95 -0.48
CA LYS A 240 5.65 -4.19 0.51
C LYS A 240 4.33 -4.90 0.83
N THR A 241 4.41 -6.06 1.46
CA THR A 241 3.26 -6.73 2.06
C THR A 241 3.30 -6.55 3.59
N GLU A 242 2.14 -6.44 4.23
CA GLU A 242 2.03 -6.44 5.70
C GLU A 242 2.49 -7.76 6.34
N LYS A 243 2.55 -8.82 5.54
CA LYS A 243 3.01 -10.15 5.96
C LYS A 243 4.53 -10.26 6.11
N GLY A 244 5.28 -9.18 5.85
CA GLY A 244 6.75 -9.13 6.06
C GLY A 244 7.57 -9.91 5.03
N GLU A 245 7.02 -11.00 4.49
CA GLU A 245 7.67 -11.91 3.54
C GLU A 245 7.41 -11.54 2.07
N HIS A 246 8.38 -11.88 1.24
CA HIS A 246 8.28 -11.84 -0.21
C HIS A 246 7.25 -12.87 -0.68
N ILE A 247 6.07 -12.42 -1.09
CA ILE A 247 5.03 -13.29 -1.64
C ILE A 247 5.25 -13.39 -3.14
N ILE A 248 5.35 -14.61 -3.66
CA ILE A 248 5.22 -14.87 -5.09
C ILE A 248 3.75 -14.64 -5.44
N HIS A 249 3.49 -13.57 -6.19
CA HIS A 249 2.16 -13.17 -6.59
C HIS A 249 1.96 -13.42 -8.07
N LYS A 250 0.80 -14.01 -8.42
CA LYS A 250 0.41 -14.27 -9.81
C LYS A 250 -0.41 -13.09 -10.33
N VAL A 251 0.11 -12.42 -11.34
CA VAL A 251 -0.49 -11.26 -11.98
C VAL A 251 -0.91 -11.69 -13.37
N PHE A 252 -2.21 -11.70 -13.67
CA PHE A 252 -2.66 -11.99 -15.04
C PHE A 252 -2.19 -10.91 -16.01
N ILE A 253 -1.75 -11.34 -17.20
CA ILE A 253 -1.16 -10.47 -18.20
C ILE A 253 -1.83 -10.65 -19.55
N ASN A 254 -1.89 -9.59 -20.34
CA ASN A 254 -2.35 -9.67 -21.72
C ASN A 254 -1.20 -10.03 -22.67
N LYS A 255 -1.55 -10.29 -23.94
CA LYS A 255 -0.59 -10.65 -24.98
C LYS A 255 0.49 -9.59 -25.20
N LEU A 256 0.15 -8.31 -25.04
CA LEU A 256 1.11 -7.21 -25.16
C LEU A 256 2.23 -7.33 -24.11
N VAL A 257 1.87 -7.57 -22.85
CA VAL A 257 2.85 -7.76 -21.78
C VAL A 257 3.66 -9.04 -22.00
N LYS A 258 3.03 -10.15 -22.38
CA LYS A 258 3.72 -11.42 -22.66
C LYS A 258 4.79 -11.24 -23.74
N ASN A 259 4.45 -10.61 -24.86
CA ASN A 259 5.38 -10.33 -25.95
C ASN A 259 6.52 -9.40 -25.50
N SER A 260 6.19 -8.36 -24.74
CA SER A 260 7.18 -7.39 -24.22
C SER A 260 8.17 -8.05 -23.25
N VAL A 261 7.72 -8.98 -22.42
CA VAL A 261 8.60 -9.74 -21.52
C VAL A 261 9.51 -10.65 -22.33
N ALA A 262 8.99 -11.37 -23.33
CA ALA A 262 9.81 -12.21 -24.19
C ALA A 262 10.90 -11.41 -24.95
N GLU A 263 10.56 -10.23 -25.47
CA GLU A 263 11.51 -9.29 -26.09
C GLU A 263 12.62 -8.89 -25.10
N LEU A 264 12.25 -8.56 -23.86
CA LEU A 264 13.20 -8.19 -22.81
C LEU A 264 14.10 -9.38 -22.39
N GLU A 265 13.54 -10.59 -22.32
CA GLU A 265 14.29 -11.79 -21.98
C GLU A 265 15.41 -12.04 -22.99
N GLU A 266 15.12 -11.95 -24.29
CA GLU A 266 16.13 -12.14 -25.34
C GLU A 266 17.14 -10.99 -25.35
N TYR A 267 16.69 -9.73 -25.27
CA TYR A 267 17.56 -8.55 -25.27
C TYR A 267 18.61 -8.57 -24.15
N THR A 268 18.26 -9.11 -22.97
CA THR A 268 19.14 -9.11 -21.79
C THR A 268 19.89 -10.41 -21.57
N LYS A 269 19.69 -11.41 -22.42
CA LYS A 269 20.22 -12.78 -22.28
C LYS A 269 21.73 -12.83 -22.06
N ASP A 270 22.51 -12.13 -22.89
CA ASP A 270 23.97 -12.18 -22.81
C ASP A 270 24.50 -11.48 -21.55
N LEU A 271 23.91 -10.34 -21.17
CA LEU A 271 24.25 -9.66 -19.91
C LEU A 271 23.91 -10.52 -18.69
N ARG A 272 22.82 -11.29 -18.74
CA ARG A 272 22.40 -12.19 -17.67
C ARG A 272 23.33 -13.40 -17.58
N LYS A 273 23.77 -13.96 -18.71
CA LYS A 273 24.78 -15.02 -18.75
C LYS A 273 26.13 -14.57 -18.18
N GLU A 274 26.61 -13.40 -18.56
CA GLU A 274 27.89 -12.85 -18.07
C GLU A 274 27.86 -12.55 -16.57
N SER A 275 26.73 -12.04 -16.05
CA SER A 275 26.61 -11.62 -14.65
C SER A 275 26.10 -12.68 -13.69
N GLY A 276 25.50 -13.77 -14.20
CA GLY A 276 24.77 -14.75 -13.40
C GLY A 276 23.46 -14.23 -12.79
N LEU A 277 23.02 -13.01 -13.13
CA LEU A 277 21.77 -12.44 -12.63
C LEU A 277 20.56 -13.07 -13.33
N LYS A 278 19.49 -13.30 -12.56
CA LYS A 278 18.23 -13.86 -13.08
C LYS A 278 17.21 -12.78 -13.42
N GLU A 279 17.38 -11.58 -12.88
CA GLU A 279 16.51 -10.42 -13.10
C GLU A 279 16.58 -9.93 -14.56
N LEU A 280 15.44 -9.51 -15.13
CA LEU A 280 15.35 -9.12 -16.53
C LEU A 280 15.79 -7.69 -16.82
N PHE A 281 15.60 -6.76 -15.88
CA PHE A 281 15.99 -5.37 -16.07
C PHE A 281 17.45 -5.12 -15.70
N VAL A 282 18.38 -5.68 -16.48
CA VAL A 282 19.83 -5.53 -16.27
C VAL A 282 20.46 -4.53 -17.24
N ILE A 283 21.49 -3.82 -16.78
CA ILE A 283 22.28 -2.87 -17.57
C ILE A 283 23.77 -3.05 -17.30
N ARG A 284 24.60 -2.76 -18.30
CA ARG A 284 26.04 -2.55 -18.13
C ARG A 284 26.30 -1.07 -17.82
N ASN A 285 26.62 -0.77 -16.58
CA ASN A 285 27.03 0.58 -16.15
C ASN A 285 27.89 0.48 -14.89
N ARG A 286 29.21 0.63 -15.06
CA ARG A 286 30.23 0.35 -14.02
C ARG A 286 30.06 -1.07 -13.44
N GLY A 287 30.00 -2.05 -14.34
CA GLY A 287 29.60 -3.44 -14.05
C GLY A 287 28.17 -3.77 -14.49
N ILE A 288 27.81 -5.05 -14.49
CA ILE A 288 26.45 -5.50 -14.80
C ILE A 288 25.61 -5.52 -13.52
N ARG A 289 24.47 -4.85 -13.55
CA ARG A 289 23.57 -4.74 -12.39
C ARG A 289 22.12 -4.58 -12.80
N VAL A 290 21.22 -4.87 -11.86
CA VAL A 290 19.79 -4.56 -11.98
C VAL A 290 19.58 -3.05 -12.00
N LEU A 291 18.59 -2.61 -12.75
CA LEU A 291 18.25 -1.20 -12.85
C LEU A 291 17.83 -0.62 -11.49
N ASN A 292 18.32 0.58 -11.18
CA ASN A 292 17.97 1.25 -9.95
C ASN A 292 16.60 1.94 -10.08
N SER A 293 15.67 1.58 -9.20
CA SER A 293 14.33 2.14 -9.19
C SER A 293 14.26 3.64 -8.89
N SER A 294 15.17 4.18 -8.08
CA SER A 294 15.23 5.63 -7.80
C SER A 294 15.49 6.45 -9.07
N LYS A 295 16.21 5.87 -10.04
CA LYS A 295 16.51 6.52 -11.34
C LYS A 295 15.48 6.25 -12.42
N TRP A 296 14.45 5.46 -12.15
CA TRP A 296 13.39 5.20 -13.11
C TRP A 296 12.60 6.48 -13.45
N GLY A 297 12.11 7.19 -12.42
CA GLY A 297 11.35 8.43 -12.62
C GLY A 297 12.21 9.54 -13.20
N GLU A 298 13.26 9.92 -12.48
CA GLU A 298 14.13 11.08 -12.81
C GLU A 298 14.82 10.95 -14.17
N ASN A 299 15.28 9.75 -14.54
CA ASN A 299 16.07 9.59 -15.75
C ASN A 299 15.22 9.00 -16.87
N ARG A 300 14.61 7.82 -16.66
CA ARG A 300 13.96 7.09 -17.77
C ARG A 300 12.63 7.70 -18.18
N LEU A 301 11.71 7.90 -17.23
CA LEU A 301 10.39 8.48 -17.55
C LEU A 301 10.53 9.92 -18.06
N THR A 302 11.35 10.74 -17.40
CA THR A 302 11.62 12.11 -17.87
C THR A 302 12.27 12.14 -19.25
N THR A 303 13.25 11.27 -19.53
CA THR A 303 13.86 11.19 -20.87
C THR A 303 12.84 10.73 -21.91
N PHE A 304 12.04 9.70 -21.61
CA PHE A 304 10.98 9.21 -22.49
C PHE A 304 9.99 10.32 -22.86
N ILE A 305 9.47 11.05 -21.86
CA ILE A 305 8.55 12.17 -22.08
C ILE A 305 9.17 13.24 -22.98
N ARG A 306 10.44 13.57 -22.74
CA ARG A 306 11.16 14.58 -23.53
C ARG A 306 11.44 14.11 -24.96
N THR A 307 11.86 12.87 -25.13
CA THR A 307 12.17 12.28 -26.45
C THR A 307 10.96 12.23 -27.35
N TRP A 308 9.78 11.91 -26.79
CA TRP A 308 8.52 11.82 -27.53
C TRP A 308 7.67 13.10 -27.46
N ASP A 309 8.20 14.19 -26.90
CA ASP A 309 7.53 15.49 -26.71
C ASP A 309 6.09 15.38 -26.16
N ILE A 310 5.89 14.54 -25.14
CA ILE A 310 4.56 14.30 -24.57
C ILE A 310 4.19 15.48 -23.66
N ARG A 311 3.22 16.28 -24.08
CA ARG A 311 2.78 17.50 -23.40
C ARG A 311 1.41 17.39 -22.74
N ASP A 312 1.22 18.18 -21.70
CA ASP A 312 -0.06 18.39 -21.03
C ASP A 312 -0.94 19.41 -21.78
N ASN A 313 -2.15 19.64 -21.28
CA ASN A 313 -3.11 20.59 -21.85
C ASN A 313 -2.67 22.06 -21.78
N LYS A 314 -1.60 22.38 -21.04
CA LYS A 314 -1.00 23.72 -20.97
C LYS A 314 0.22 23.84 -21.87
N GLY A 315 0.53 22.80 -22.66
CA GLY A 315 1.68 22.76 -23.54
C GLY A 315 3.02 22.48 -22.84
N ASN A 316 3.03 22.13 -21.54
CA ASN A 316 4.26 21.79 -20.82
C ASN A 316 4.55 20.29 -20.94
N LEU A 317 5.82 19.88 -20.82
CA LEU A 317 6.18 18.45 -20.78
C LEU A 317 5.46 17.77 -19.61
N TYR A 318 4.79 16.66 -19.90
CA TYR A 318 3.95 15.97 -18.93
C TYR A 318 4.80 15.34 -17.81
N PRO A 319 4.61 15.70 -16.53
CA PRO A 319 5.47 15.26 -15.43
C PRO A 319 5.14 13.83 -14.98
N LEU A 320 5.35 12.85 -15.85
CA LEU A 320 5.00 11.45 -15.64
C LEU A 320 5.76 10.85 -14.44
N LYS A 321 5.00 10.34 -13.47
CA LYS A 321 5.53 9.60 -12.32
C LYS A 321 5.07 8.15 -12.37
N SER A 322 5.97 7.24 -11.98
CA SER A 322 5.68 5.80 -11.99
C SER A 322 4.42 5.39 -11.21
N HIS A 323 4.10 6.05 -10.09
CA HIS A 323 2.90 5.71 -9.30
C HIS A 323 1.59 6.08 -10.01
N GLN A 324 1.62 6.97 -11.02
CA GLN A 324 0.42 7.33 -11.77
C GLN A 324 -0.09 6.16 -12.63
N PHE A 325 0.78 5.27 -13.12
CA PHE A 325 0.34 4.07 -13.83
C PHE A 325 -0.57 3.20 -12.97
N ARG A 326 -0.21 2.99 -11.70
CA ARG A 326 -1.05 2.23 -10.76
C ARG A 326 -2.38 2.90 -10.49
N ALA A 327 -2.38 4.22 -10.26
CA ALA A 327 -3.61 4.98 -10.08
C ALA A 327 -4.53 4.89 -11.30
N THR A 328 -3.95 4.99 -12.50
CA THR A 328 -4.66 4.86 -13.79
C THR A 328 -5.22 3.46 -13.97
N PHE A 329 -4.41 2.42 -13.76
CA PHE A 329 -4.86 1.04 -13.89
C PHE A 329 -6.00 0.70 -12.93
N VAL A 330 -5.91 1.14 -11.66
CA VAL A 330 -6.99 0.95 -10.68
C VAL A 330 -8.26 1.65 -11.16
N ARG A 331 -8.16 2.92 -11.60
CA ARG A 331 -9.29 3.69 -12.14
C ARG A 331 -9.97 2.96 -13.31
N GLU A 332 -9.20 2.44 -14.26
CA GLU A 332 -9.73 1.75 -15.43
C GLU A 332 -10.43 0.43 -15.08
N LEU A 333 -9.91 -0.33 -14.10
CA LEU A 333 -10.63 -1.52 -13.60
C LEU A 333 -11.98 -1.16 -12.97
N ILE A 334 -12.05 -0.05 -12.25
CA ILE A 334 -13.29 0.39 -11.61
C ILE A 334 -14.30 0.91 -12.64
N LYS A 335 -13.86 1.68 -13.64
CA LYS A 335 -14.70 2.07 -14.78
C LYS A 335 -15.31 0.85 -15.48
N LYS A 336 -14.52 -0.23 -15.60
CA LYS A 336 -14.97 -1.53 -16.13
C LYS A 336 -15.81 -2.36 -15.14
N LYS A 337 -16.22 -1.76 -14.01
CA LYS A 337 -17.05 -2.37 -12.97
C LYS A 337 -16.43 -3.65 -12.37
N VAL A 338 -15.09 -3.74 -12.34
CA VAL A 338 -14.39 -4.87 -11.70
C VAL A 338 -14.51 -4.72 -10.17
N PRO A 339 -14.95 -5.78 -9.45
CA PRO A 339 -15.08 -5.74 -7.98
C PRO A 339 -13.79 -5.31 -7.29
N ILE A 340 -13.91 -4.42 -6.30
CA ILE A 340 -12.76 -3.87 -5.56
C ILE A 340 -11.92 -4.96 -4.87
N ALA A 341 -12.54 -6.06 -4.45
CA ALA A 341 -11.83 -7.21 -3.90
C ALA A 341 -10.87 -7.89 -4.91
N HIS A 342 -11.21 -7.94 -6.21
CA HIS A 342 -10.28 -8.44 -7.23
C HIS A 342 -9.10 -7.49 -7.43
N ILE A 343 -9.36 -6.18 -7.38
CA ILE A 343 -8.32 -5.14 -7.42
C ILE A 343 -7.40 -5.27 -6.19
N MET A 344 -7.98 -5.46 -5.01
CA MET A 344 -7.22 -5.71 -3.77
C MET A 344 -6.34 -6.95 -3.90
N ARG A 345 -6.88 -8.05 -4.45
CA ARG A 345 -6.14 -9.29 -4.66
C ARG A 345 -4.96 -9.10 -5.62
N GLN A 346 -5.17 -8.46 -6.76
CA GLN A 346 -4.12 -8.11 -7.76
C GLN A 346 -2.94 -7.35 -7.16
N PHE A 347 -3.20 -6.59 -6.10
CA PHE A 347 -2.22 -5.74 -5.45
C PHE A 347 -1.77 -6.22 -4.08
N SER A 348 -2.29 -7.37 -3.63
CA SER A 348 -2.14 -7.87 -2.26
C SER A 348 -2.43 -6.78 -1.21
N HIS A 349 -3.41 -5.92 -1.50
CA HIS A 349 -3.91 -4.95 -0.53
C HIS A 349 -4.74 -5.69 0.52
N VAL A 350 -4.39 -5.50 1.78
CA VAL A 350 -5.06 -6.12 2.93
C VAL A 350 -6.24 -5.31 3.47
N SER A 351 -6.39 -4.07 3.02
CA SER A 351 -7.43 -3.15 3.46
C SER A 351 -8.02 -2.41 2.27
N ILE A 352 -9.30 -2.07 2.38
CA ILE A 352 -9.98 -1.36 1.31
C ILE A 352 -9.40 0.04 1.16
N GLU A 353 -9.02 0.67 2.27
CA GLU A 353 -8.49 2.04 2.34
C GLU A 353 -7.23 2.19 1.47
N MET A 354 -6.40 1.14 1.39
CA MET A 354 -5.23 1.13 0.51
C MET A 354 -5.61 1.15 -0.98
N THR A 355 -6.72 0.52 -1.36
CA THR A 355 -7.25 0.56 -2.73
C THR A 355 -8.02 1.86 -2.96
N SER A 356 -8.80 2.29 -1.96
CA SER A 356 -9.52 3.56 -1.92
C SER A 356 -8.60 4.77 -2.00
N HIS A 357 -7.33 4.63 -1.60
CA HIS A 357 -6.32 5.66 -1.82
C HIS A 357 -6.10 6.00 -3.31
N TYR A 358 -6.33 5.03 -4.21
CA TYR A 358 -6.27 5.22 -5.67
C TYR A 358 -7.62 5.58 -6.29
N LEU A 359 -8.70 5.55 -5.51
CA LEU A 359 -9.97 6.19 -5.85
C LEU A 359 -9.77 7.71 -5.72
N THR A 360 -8.98 8.28 -6.63
CA THR A 360 -9.09 9.67 -7.06
C THR A 360 -10.26 9.83 -8.03
N LEU A 361 -11.27 8.99 -7.90
CA LEU A 361 -12.55 9.28 -8.51
C LEU A 361 -13.04 10.54 -7.80
N ARG A 362 -13.52 11.51 -8.58
CA ARG A 362 -14.37 12.55 -8.01
C ARG A 362 -15.51 11.82 -7.29
N GLU A 363 -15.95 12.35 -6.15
CA GLU A 363 -17.05 11.74 -5.39
C GLU A 363 -18.24 11.43 -6.33
N GLU A 364 -18.46 12.30 -7.32
CA GLU A 364 -19.38 12.16 -8.45
C GLU A 364 -19.14 10.87 -9.28
N GLU A 365 -17.92 10.59 -9.74
CA GLU A 365 -17.61 9.39 -10.54
C GLU A 365 -17.78 8.08 -9.70
N VAL A 366 -17.48 8.12 -8.40
CA VAL A 366 -17.77 7.00 -7.48
C VAL A 366 -19.27 6.77 -7.38
N LYS A 367 -20.00 7.87 -7.16
CA LYS A 367 -21.45 7.87 -7.00
C LYS A 367 -22.14 7.34 -8.25
N GLU A 368 -21.72 7.75 -9.44
CA GLU A 368 -22.28 7.26 -10.70
C GLU A 368 -22.07 5.75 -10.87
N ILE A 369 -20.84 5.25 -10.65
CA ILE A 369 -20.52 3.82 -10.81
C ILE A 369 -21.31 2.95 -9.83
N TYR A 370 -21.39 3.34 -8.56
CA TYR A 370 -22.14 2.58 -7.57
C TYR A 370 -23.65 2.78 -7.70
N SER A 371 -24.11 3.95 -8.14
CA SER A 371 -25.53 4.19 -8.44
C SER A 371 -25.98 3.28 -9.57
N ASP A 372 -25.23 3.21 -10.66
CA ASP A 372 -25.54 2.31 -11.77
C ASP A 372 -25.44 0.83 -11.36
N MET A 373 -24.43 0.45 -10.58
CA MET A 373 -24.29 -0.92 -10.08
C MET A 373 -25.46 -1.35 -9.17
N ILE A 374 -25.97 -0.47 -8.31
CA ILE A 374 -26.99 -0.81 -7.30
C ILE A 374 -28.40 -0.51 -7.78
N PHE A 375 -28.59 0.59 -8.52
CA PHE A 375 -29.89 1.10 -8.94
C PHE A 375 -30.17 0.95 -10.44
N GLY A 376 -29.20 0.51 -11.25
CA GLY A 376 -29.44 0.21 -12.66
C GLY A 376 -30.58 -0.80 -12.84
N LYS A 377 -31.27 -0.73 -13.97
CA LYS A 377 -32.44 -1.58 -14.30
C LYS A 377 -32.16 -3.08 -14.13
N ASP A 378 -30.97 -3.51 -14.55
CA ASP A 378 -30.53 -4.91 -14.50
C ASP A 378 -29.71 -5.23 -13.24
N SER A 379 -29.75 -4.38 -12.21
CA SER A 379 -28.95 -4.59 -11.00
C SER A 379 -29.37 -5.86 -10.27
N LYS A 380 -28.39 -6.67 -9.87
CA LYS A 380 -28.61 -7.91 -9.14
C LYS A 380 -28.03 -7.79 -7.75
N ILE A 381 -28.82 -7.17 -6.88
CA ILE A 381 -28.40 -6.82 -5.53
C ILE A 381 -28.89 -7.82 -4.47
N SER A 382 -28.15 -7.90 -3.36
CA SER A 382 -28.54 -8.61 -2.13
C SER A 382 -28.18 -7.78 -0.90
N GLY A 383 -28.88 -8.01 0.20
CA GLY A 383 -28.81 -7.19 1.40
C GLY A 383 -30.15 -7.15 2.14
N LEU A 384 -30.15 -6.76 3.40
CA LEU A 384 -31.38 -6.74 4.23
C LEU A 384 -32.49 -5.88 3.61
N ARG A 385 -32.13 -4.79 2.92
CA ARG A 385 -33.06 -3.88 2.24
C ARG A 385 -33.07 -4.02 0.72
N ALA A 386 -32.38 -5.01 0.15
CA ALA A 386 -32.26 -5.14 -1.31
C ALA A 386 -33.61 -5.32 -2.01
N LYS A 387 -34.53 -6.09 -1.42
CA LYS A 387 -35.90 -6.27 -1.94
C LYS A 387 -36.70 -4.96 -1.94
N GLU A 388 -36.59 -4.18 -0.86
CA GLU A 388 -37.27 -2.87 -0.74
C GLU A 388 -36.74 -1.89 -1.81
N ILE A 389 -35.42 -1.85 -1.99
CA ILE A 389 -34.76 -1.01 -3.00
C ILE A 389 -35.24 -1.39 -4.40
N LYS A 390 -35.21 -2.68 -4.77
CA LYS A 390 -35.67 -3.15 -6.08
C LYS A 390 -37.15 -2.82 -6.33
N SER A 391 -38.02 -3.04 -5.35
CA SER A 391 -39.45 -2.76 -5.49
C SER A 391 -39.70 -1.29 -5.82
N LYS A 392 -39.07 -0.37 -5.08
CA LYS A 392 -39.21 1.08 -5.30
C LYS A 392 -38.65 1.52 -6.65
N LEU A 393 -37.51 0.95 -7.07
CA LEU A 393 -36.93 1.26 -8.38
C LEU A 393 -37.81 0.76 -9.52
N ASN A 394 -38.33 -0.46 -9.43
CA ASN A 394 -39.22 -1.03 -10.45
C ASN A 394 -40.50 -0.19 -10.62
N GLU A 395 -41.06 0.34 -9.54
CA GLU A 395 -42.17 1.29 -9.60
C GLU A 395 -41.80 2.59 -10.33
N GLN A 396 -40.61 3.13 -10.05
CA GLN A 396 -40.10 4.36 -10.68
C GLN A 396 -39.75 4.16 -12.16
N PHE A 397 -39.28 2.98 -12.55
CA PHE A 397 -38.88 2.64 -13.92
C PHE A 397 -40.05 2.23 -14.81
N ARG A 398 -41.23 1.97 -14.23
CA ARG A 398 -42.38 1.46 -14.98
C ARG A 398 -42.84 2.48 -16.03
N GLY A 399 -42.83 2.06 -17.30
CA GLY A 399 -43.26 2.90 -18.43
C GLY A 399 -42.25 3.98 -18.83
N LYS A 400 -41.00 3.89 -18.34
CA LYS A 400 -39.91 4.80 -18.69
C LYS A 400 -39.03 4.24 -19.80
N THR A 401 -38.52 5.12 -20.65
CA THR A 401 -37.48 4.81 -21.64
C THR A 401 -36.13 4.56 -20.95
N GLU A 402 -35.19 3.93 -21.65
CA GLU A 402 -33.83 3.69 -21.10
C GLU A 402 -33.15 5.00 -20.69
N GLN A 403 -33.26 6.05 -21.53
CA GLN A 403 -32.71 7.37 -21.22
C GLN A 403 -33.32 7.97 -19.94
N GLU A 404 -34.63 7.85 -19.74
CA GLU A 404 -35.29 8.33 -18.52
C GLU A 404 -34.89 7.53 -17.28
N VAL A 405 -34.66 6.22 -17.41
CA VAL A 405 -34.14 5.38 -16.32
C VAL A 405 -32.72 5.83 -15.94
N ASP A 406 -31.86 6.07 -16.93
CA ASP A 406 -30.51 6.56 -16.71
C ASP A 406 -30.50 7.95 -16.04
N ASP A 407 -31.41 8.84 -16.42
CA ASP A 407 -31.58 10.15 -15.78
C ASP A 407 -32.04 10.02 -14.33
N ILE A 408 -32.95 9.09 -14.02
CA ILE A 408 -33.38 8.80 -12.64
C ILE A 408 -32.20 8.28 -11.82
N VAL A 409 -31.44 7.30 -12.32
CA VAL A 409 -30.26 6.73 -11.65
C VAL A 409 -29.18 7.79 -11.45
N SER A 410 -28.96 8.67 -12.43
CA SER A 410 -28.03 9.80 -12.35
C SER A 410 -28.45 10.79 -11.26
N ASN A 411 -29.73 11.13 -11.16
CA ASN A 411 -30.23 12.03 -10.13
C ASN A 411 -30.18 11.42 -8.73
N LEU A 412 -30.44 10.12 -8.60
CA LEU A 412 -30.24 9.39 -7.34
C LEU A 412 -28.77 9.41 -6.92
N SER A 413 -27.84 9.27 -7.86
CA SER A 413 -26.40 9.30 -7.59
C SER A 413 -25.96 10.60 -6.91
N LYS A 414 -26.55 11.75 -7.28
CA LYS A 414 -26.23 13.07 -6.74
C LYS A 414 -26.72 13.27 -5.29
N SER A 415 -27.81 12.60 -4.92
CA SER A 415 -28.47 12.78 -3.62
C SER A 415 -28.03 11.75 -2.57
N MET A 416 -27.71 10.53 -2.99
CA MET A 416 -27.34 9.43 -2.10
C MET A 416 -25.84 9.39 -1.77
N SER A 417 -25.54 8.81 -0.61
CA SER A 417 -24.18 8.56 -0.14
C SER A 417 -23.80 7.11 -0.41
N PHE A 418 -22.72 6.89 -1.16
CA PHE A 418 -22.19 5.56 -1.45
C PHE A 418 -20.82 5.46 -0.80
N ASN A 419 -20.71 4.60 0.21
CA ASN A 419 -19.47 4.36 0.93
C ASN A 419 -18.96 2.95 0.55
N PRO A 420 -17.90 2.84 -0.25
CA PRO A 420 -17.39 1.55 -0.72
C PRO A 420 -16.99 0.61 0.42
N LEU A 421 -17.42 -0.65 0.35
CA LEU A 421 -17.05 -1.75 1.25
C LEU A 421 -16.44 -2.93 0.47
N PRO A 422 -15.70 -3.85 1.12
CA PRO A 422 -14.87 -4.84 0.40
C PRO A 422 -15.66 -5.73 -0.56
N THR A 423 -16.91 -6.01 -0.21
CA THR A 423 -17.81 -6.89 -0.94
C THR A 423 -19.16 -6.22 -1.23
N GLY A 424 -19.23 -4.88 -1.24
CA GLY A 424 -20.48 -4.15 -1.48
C GLY A 424 -20.38 -2.67 -1.19
N VAL A 425 -21.49 -2.05 -0.81
CA VAL A 425 -21.60 -0.61 -0.57
C VAL A 425 -22.43 -0.35 0.69
N CYS A 426 -22.00 0.62 1.49
CA CYS A 426 -22.81 1.17 2.57
C CYS A 426 -23.52 2.45 2.10
N LEU A 427 -24.85 2.44 2.16
CA LEU A 427 -25.72 3.55 1.75
C LEU A 427 -25.98 4.57 2.87
N TYR A 428 -25.26 4.47 4.00
CA TYR A 428 -25.42 5.39 5.13
C TYR A 428 -24.92 6.79 4.81
N ASP A 429 -25.68 7.81 5.20
CA ASP A 429 -25.31 9.20 4.99
C ASP A 429 -24.63 9.79 6.23
N PHE A 430 -23.30 9.90 6.20
CA PHE A 430 -22.50 10.44 7.30
C PHE A 430 -22.80 11.92 7.63
N ARG A 431 -23.51 12.64 6.75
CA ARG A 431 -24.01 14.00 7.06
C ARG A 431 -25.04 13.98 8.21
N ARG A 432 -25.65 12.82 8.50
CA ARG A 432 -26.58 12.61 9.62
C ARG A 432 -25.88 12.33 10.96
N GLY A 433 -24.55 12.40 10.98
CA GLY A 433 -23.72 12.07 12.14
C GLY A 433 -23.06 10.70 12.00
N ASN A 434 -22.22 10.35 12.98
CA ASN A 434 -21.51 9.07 13.00
C ASN A 434 -22.49 7.90 13.08
N CYS A 435 -22.18 6.82 12.39
CA CYS A 435 -22.93 5.58 12.50
C CYS A 435 -22.84 5.03 13.94
N SER A 436 -23.93 4.50 14.46
CA SER A 436 -24.01 3.89 15.80
C SER A 436 -23.03 2.74 16.01
N ASP A 437 -22.56 2.11 14.93
CA ASP A 437 -21.62 0.98 14.94
C ASP A 437 -20.14 1.40 14.96
N GLY A 438 -19.86 2.68 15.27
CA GLY A 438 -18.68 3.50 14.95
C GLY A 438 -17.27 2.89 15.06
N ASP A 439 -17.03 1.90 15.92
CA ASP A 439 -15.68 1.29 16.10
C ASP A 439 -15.59 -0.19 15.69
N GLY A 440 -16.69 -0.83 15.26
CA GLY A 440 -16.77 -2.28 15.07
C GLY A 440 -17.75 -2.74 14.00
N CYS A 441 -17.83 -2.04 12.86
CA CYS A 441 -18.77 -2.30 11.77
C CYS A 441 -18.82 -3.79 11.35
N PHE A 442 -19.95 -4.45 11.61
CA PHE A 442 -20.27 -5.79 11.11
C PHE A 442 -21.34 -5.69 10.01
N PHE A 443 -20.88 -5.34 8.81
CA PHE A 443 -21.74 -4.92 7.70
C PHE A 443 -22.69 -6.00 7.15
N TYR A 444 -22.39 -7.30 7.29
CA TYR A 444 -23.32 -8.35 6.82
C TYR A 444 -24.69 -8.34 7.53
N ASN A 445 -24.76 -7.80 8.75
CA ASN A 445 -26.01 -7.60 9.49
C ASN A 445 -26.51 -6.13 9.44
N CYS A 446 -25.95 -5.30 8.58
CA CYS A 446 -26.29 -3.87 8.54
C CYS A 446 -27.38 -3.60 7.50
N PRO A 447 -28.47 -2.90 7.84
CA PRO A 447 -29.52 -2.50 6.88
C PRO A 447 -29.03 -1.58 5.76
N ASN A 448 -27.92 -0.86 6.00
CA ASN A 448 -27.33 0.05 5.03
C ASN A 448 -26.38 -0.65 4.05
N TYR A 449 -26.03 -1.91 4.31
CA TYR A 449 -25.15 -2.67 3.44
C TYR A 449 -25.93 -3.33 2.31
N VAL A 450 -25.45 -3.11 1.08
CA VAL A 450 -25.96 -3.75 -0.14
C VAL A 450 -24.78 -4.31 -0.92
N THR A 451 -24.90 -5.53 -1.40
CA THR A 451 -23.96 -6.18 -2.31
C THR A 451 -24.60 -6.45 -3.66
N GLU A 452 -23.80 -6.84 -4.65
CA GLU A 452 -24.20 -7.03 -6.04
C GLU A 452 -23.56 -8.31 -6.59
N VAL A 453 -24.15 -8.88 -7.64
CA VAL A 453 -23.77 -10.17 -8.22
C VAL A 453 -22.30 -10.27 -8.61
N LYS A 454 -21.67 -9.17 -9.01
CA LYS A 454 -20.24 -9.16 -9.33
C LYS A 454 -19.37 -9.48 -8.12
N PHE A 455 -19.86 -9.26 -6.90
CA PHE A 455 -19.17 -9.64 -5.66
C PHE A 455 -19.38 -11.11 -5.28
N TYR A 456 -20.29 -11.84 -5.94
CA TYR A 456 -20.61 -13.23 -5.63
C TYR A 456 -19.38 -14.15 -5.53
N PRO A 457 -18.40 -14.14 -6.48
CA PRO A 457 -17.26 -15.05 -6.40
C PRO A 457 -16.42 -14.84 -5.13
N VAL A 458 -16.33 -13.60 -4.65
CA VAL A 458 -15.57 -13.24 -3.46
C VAL A 458 -16.34 -13.64 -2.20
N LEU A 459 -17.64 -13.33 -2.15
CA LEU A 459 -18.50 -13.71 -1.03
C LEU A 459 -18.59 -15.23 -0.87
N LYS A 460 -18.69 -15.98 -1.98
CA LYS A 460 -18.67 -17.45 -1.99
C LYS A 460 -17.35 -17.99 -1.47
N GLN A 461 -16.23 -17.46 -1.94
CA GLN A 461 -14.90 -17.87 -1.45
C GLN A 461 -14.73 -17.58 0.05
N GLU A 462 -15.22 -16.42 0.52
CA GLU A 462 -15.18 -16.08 1.94
C GLU A 462 -16.01 -17.08 2.76
N LEU A 463 -17.24 -17.40 2.30
CA LEU A 463 -18.11 -18.39 2.93
C LEU A 463 -17.43 -19.77 3.02
N ASP A 464 -16.83 -20.26 1.94
CA ASP A 464 -16.12 -21.54 1.90
C ASP A 464 -14.96 -21.60 2.90
N ILE A 465 -14.22 -20.49 3.05
CA ILE A 465 -13.14 -20.37 4.04
C ILE A 465 -13.73 -20.41 5.45
N MET A 466 -14.82 -19.68 5.70
CA MET A 466 -15.48 -19.68 7.01
C MET A 466 -15.96 -21.07 7.41
N GLU A 467 -16.56 -21.82 6.49
CA GLU A 467 -17.02 -23.19 6.73
C GLU A 467 -15.85 -24.12 7.10
N LYS A 468 -14.72 -24.04 6.38
CA LYS A 468 -13.50 -24.80 6.69
C LYS A 468 -12.92 -24.43 8.06
N GLU A 469 -12.88 -23.14 8.39
CA GLU A 469 -12.41 -22.66 9.70
C GLU A 469 -13.33 -23.14 10.83
N MET A 470 -14.64 -23.10 10.63
CA MET A 470 -15.62 -23.62 11.59
C MET A 470 -15.45 -25.11 11.84
N VAL A 471 -15.26 -25.92 10.78
CA VAL A 471 -14.96 -27.36 10.93
C VAL A 471 -13.67 -27.57 11.73
N ARG A 472 -12.63 -26.78 11.45
CA ARG A 472 -11.35 -26.85 12.16
C ARG A 472 -11.51 -26.46 13.64
N PHE A 473 -12.25 -25.40 13.97
CA PHE A 473 -12.47 -24.99 15.35
C PHE A 473 -13.24 -26.04 16.16
N LYS A 474 -14.24 -26.70 15.57
CA LYS A 474 -14.91 -27.84 16.19
C LYS A 474 -13.94 -28.98 16.49
N LYS A 475 -13.08 -29.35 15.54
CA LYS A 475 -12.05 -30.40 15.74
C LYS A 475 -11.04 -30.04 16.83
N LEU A 476 -10.72 -28.76 17.00
CA LEU A 476 -9.75 -28.28 18.00
C LEU A 476 -10.39 -27.91 19.35
N GLY A 477 -11.70 -28.15 19.54
CA GLY A 477 -12.41 -27.78 20.78
C GLY A 477 -12.50 -26.27 21.04
N GLN A 478 -12.30 -25.41 20.03
CA GLN A 478 -12.29 -23.95 20.18
C GLN A 478 -13.69 -23.33 20.04
N GLN A 479 -14.56 -23.59 21.02
CA GLN A 479 -15.97 -23.19 20.98
C GLN A 479 -16.18 -21.67 20.76
N ARG A 480 -15.45 -20.82 21.49
CA ARG A 480 -15.58 -19.35 21.39
C ARG A 480 -15.17 -18.80 20.01
N SER A 481 -14.16 -19.41 19.39
CA SER A 481 -13.74 -19.05 18.02
C SER A 481 -14.77 -19.49 17.00
N TRP A 482 -15.36 -20.67 17.20
CA TRP A 482 -16.44 -21.17 16.36
C TRP A 482 -17.68 -20.28 16.41
N GLU A 483 -18.13 -19.89 17.60
CA GLU A 483 -19.32 -19.03 17.78
C GLU A 483 -19.17 -17.67 17.08
N ARG A 484 -18.00 -17.04 17.23
CA ARG A 484 -17.69 -15.78 16.53
C ARG A 484 -17.77 -15.93 15.01
N GLN A 485 -17.28 -17.05 14.47
CA GLN A 485 -17.33 -17.31 13.04
C GLN A 485 -18.75 -17.66 12.56
N TYR A 486 -19.50 -18.41 13.38
CA TYR A 486 -20.88 -18.80 13.08
C TYR A 486 -21.80 -17.59 12.97
N VAL A 487 -21.62 -16.57 13.81
CA VAL A 487 -22.37 -15.31 13.69
C VAL A 487 -22.14 -14.67 12.31
N LYS A 488 -20.90 -14.63 11.82
CA LYS A 488 -20.60 -14.11 10.47
C LYS A 488 -21.24 -14.95 9.37
N TYR A 489 -21.08 -16.26 9.46
CA TYR A 489 -21.67 -17.23 8.54
C TYR A 489 -23.20 -17.06 8.42
N LYS A 490 -23.91 -16.88 9.54
CA LYS A 490 -25.37 -16.72 9.58
C LYS A 490 -25.87 -15.57 8.70
N TYR A 491 -25.10 -14.49 8.58
CA TYR A 491 -25.48 -13.32 7.78
C TYR A 491 -24.88 -13.33 6.38
N LEU A 492 -23.68 -13.90 6.19
CA LEU A 492 -23.07 -14.01 4.87
C LEU A 492 -23.78 -15.04 3.98
N LYS A 493 -24.17 -16.19 4.54
CA LYS A 493 -24.77 -17.28 3.76
C LYS A 493 -26.03 -16.87 2.99
N PRO A 494 -27.04 -16.21 3.60
CA PRO A 494 -28.23 -15.77 2.87
C PRO A 494 -27.92 -14.80 1.72
N LEU A 495 -26.89 -13.97 1.86
CA LEU A 495 -26.46 -13.06 0.79
C LEU A 495 -25.89 -13.83 -0.39
N VAL A 496 -25.02 -14.81 -0.12
CA VAL A 496 -24.42 -15.68 -1.14
C VAL A 496 -25.49 -16.49 -1.86
N ASP A 497 -26.37 -17.14 -1.11
CA ASP A 497 -27.44 -17.97 -1.68
C ASP A 497 -28.38 -17.12 -2.58
N SER A 498 -28.76 -15.92 -2.11
CA SER A 498 -29.59 -14.97 -2.87
C SER A 498 -28.93 -14.46 -4.15
N LEU A 499 -27.60 -14.29 -4.17
CA LEU A 499 -26.87 -13.90 -5.38
C LEU A 499 -26.69 -15.09 -6.33
N GLU A 500 -26.52 -16.30 -5.79
CA GLU A 500 -26.42 -17.55 -6.57
C GLU A 500 -27.71 -17.84 -7.34
N GLU A 501 -28.87 -17.64 -6.71
CA GLU A 501 -30.19 -17.75 -7.35
C GLU A 501 -30.30 -16.77 -8.53
N GLN A 502 -29.95 -15.50 -8.32
CA GLN A 502 -29.99 -14.47 -9.37
C GLN A 502 -29.02 -14.72 -10.54
N LEU A 503 -27.92 -15.46 -10.32
CA LEU A 503 -26.99 -15.91 -11.38
C LEU A 503 -27.53 -17.10 -12.17
N ASN A 504 -28.25 -18.00 -11.51
CA ASN A 504 -28.78 -19.21 -12.15
C ASN A 504 -30.03 -18.93 -12.99
N GLU A 505 -30.78 -17.86 -12.68
CA GLU A 505 -31.86 -17.34 -13.53
C GLU A 505 -31.39 -16.89 -14.93
N GLU A 506 -30.09 -16.60 -15.11
CA GLU A 506 -29.48 -16.22 -16.40
C GLU A 506 -29.14 -17.40 -17.31
N LYS A 507 -29.16 -18.63 -16.79
CA LYS A 507 -28.81 -19.86 -17.54
C LYS A 507 -30.03 -20.64 -18.04
N LYS A 508 -31.24 -20.15 -17.76
CA LYS A 508 -32.51 -20.64 -18.31
C LYS A 508 -33.01 -19.62 -19.33
#